data_AF-A0A7W0RS27-F1
#
_entry.id   AF-A0A7W0RS27-F1
#
_cell.length_a   1.000
_cell.length_b   1.000
_cell.length_c   1.000
_cell.angle_alpha   90.00
_cell.angle_beta   90.00
_cell.angle_gamma   90.00
#
_symmetry.space_group_name_H-M   'P 1'
#
loop_
_entity.id
_entity.type
_entity.pdbx_description
1 polymer ?
#
loop_
_entity_poly.entity_id
_entity_poly.type
_entity_poly.pdbx_seq_one_letter_code
_entity_poly.pdbx_strand_id
1 'polypeptide(L)' 'MQKSGGLPSKSKPKVVVITGASAGVGRAVVRRFAREGAHIGLLARGPDGLEGARREVE' A
#
# COMPACT_ATOMS: atom_id res chain seq x y z
N MET A 1 9.63 -41.34 8.21
CA MET A 1 10.01 -39.92 8.23
C MET A 1 9.40 -39.21 7.02
N GLN A 2 8.20 -38.64 7.16
CA GLN A 2 7.61 -37.75 6.16
C GLN A 2 7.80 -36.33 6.67
N LYS A 3 8.60 -35.50 5.99
CA LYS A 3 8.77 -34.09 6.35
C LYS A 3 7.45 -33.37 6.04
N SER A 4 6.85 -32.81 7.10
CA SER A 4 5.74 -31.88 7.07
C SER A 4 6.11 -30.63 6.24
N GLY A 5 5.62 -30.55 5.01
CA GLY A 5 5.64 -29.32 4.22
C GLY A 5 4.43 -28.48 4.58
N GLY A 6 4.54 -27.63 5.61
CA GLY A 6 3.53 -26.60 5.86
C GLY A 6 3.44 -25.69 4.63
N LEU A 7 2.21 -25.33 4.21
CA LEU A 7 2.02 -24.31 3.18
C LEU A 7 2.83 -23.05 3.56
N PRO A 8 3.50 -22.38 2.62
CA PRO A 8 4.22 -21.15 2.92
C PRO A 8 3.26 -20.20 3.64
N SER A 9 3.61 -19.80 4.86
CA SER A 9 2.78 -18.88 5.62
C SER A 9 2.65 -17.60 4.80
N LYS A 10 1.40 -17.15 4.56
CA LYS A 10 1.17 -15.85 3.93
C LYS A 10 1.99 -14.82 4.70
N SER A 11 2.98 -14.21 4.05
CA SER A 11 3.72 -13.11 4.65
C SER A 11 2.73 -11.99 4.98
N LYS A 12 2.92 -11.37 6.15
CA LYS A 12 2.06 -10.26 6.57
C LYS A 12 2.16 -9.12 5.54
N PRO A 13 1.04 -8.42 5.23
CA PRO A 13 1.08 -7.21 4.43
C PRO A 13 2.12 -6.21 4.95
N LYS A 14 2.84 -5.56 4.03
CA LYS A 14 3.75 -4.46 4.39
C LYS A 14 2.94 -3.25 4.86
N VAL A 15 3.48 -2.48 5.79
CA VAL A 15 2.94 -1.17 6.18
C VAL A 15 3.85 -0.09 5.61
N VAL A 16 3.30 0.86 4.86
CA VAL A 16 4.06 1.89 4.13
C VAL A 16 3.43 3.26 4.38
N VAL A 17 4.25 4.27 4.67
CA VAL A 17 3.80 5.68 4.73
C VAL A 17 4.36 6.43 3.54
N ILE A 18 3.50 7.13 2.81
CA ILE A 18 3.86 7.87 1.60
C ILE A 18 3.60 9.36 1.85
N THR A 19 4.66 10.16 1.84
CA THR A 19 4.59 11.62 1.88
C THR A 19 4.45 12.19 0.47
N GLY A 20 3.74 13.31 0.32
CA GLY A 20 3.39 13.84 -1.01
C GLY A 20 2.43 12.95 -1.79
N ALA A 21 1.63 12.13 -1.11
CA ALA A 21 0.77 11.11 -1.71
C ALA A 21 -0.37 11.65 -2.61
N SER A 22 -0.65 12.96 -2.56
CA SER A 22 -1.81 13.56 -3.21
C SER A 22 -1.73 13.60 -4.76
N ALA A 23 -0.52 13.57 -5.34
CA ALA A 23 -0.33 13.75 -6.78
C ALA A 23 1.01 13.18 -7.28
N GLY A 24 1.23 13.26 -8.60
CA GLY A 24 2.51 12.98 -9.26
C GLY A 24 3.10 11.63 -8.87
N VAL A 25 4.40 11.63 -8.56
CA VAL A 25 5.15 10.42 -8.19
C VAL A 25 4.61 9.79 -6.91
N GLY A 26 4.23 10.60 -5.90
CA GLY A 26 3.67 10.08 -4.65
C GLY A 26 2.42 9.23 -4.89
N ARG A 27 1.50 9.72 -5.73
CA ARG A 27 0.28 8.98 -6.11
C ARG A 27 0.59 7.72 -6.93
N ALA A 28 1.60 7.77 -7.79
CA ALA A 28 2.06 6.58 -8.52
C ALA A 28 2.62 5.50 -7.56
N VAL A 29 3.33 5.91 -6.52
CA VAL A 29 3.86 5.01 -5.47
C VAL A 29 2.72 4.39 -4.65
N VAL A 30 1.67 5.15 -4.33
CA VAL A 30 0.44 4.63 -3.68
C VAL A 30 -0.13 3.48 -4.49
N ARG A 31 -0.36 3.68 -5.80
CA ARG A 31 -0.87 2.64 -6.72
C ARG A 31 0.05 1.43 -6.81
N ARG A 32 1.38 1.62 -6.72
CA ARG A 32 2.34 0.51 -6.77
C ARG A 32 2.23 -0.38 -5.53
N PHE A 33 2.22 0.20 -4.33
CA PHE A 33 2.15 -0.55 -3.08
C PHE A 33 0.76 -1.14 -2.82
N ALA A 34 -0.31 -0.48 -3.30
CA ALA A 34 -1.66 -1.02 -3.21
C ALA A 34 -1.79 -2.34 -3.97
N ARG A 35 -1.20 -2.42 -5.17
CA ARG A 35 -1.12 -3.66 -5.97
C ARG A 35 -0.33 -4.78 -5.29
N GLU A 36 0.53 -4.47 -4.32
CA GLU A 36 1.24 -5.46 -3.50
C GLU A 36 0.43 -5.87 -2.25
N GLY A 37 -0.76 -5.31 -2.04
CA GLY A 37 -1.60 -5.56 -0.87
C GLY A 37 -1.05 -4.91 0.40
N ALA A 38 -0.26 -3.84 0.29
CA ALA A 38 0.26 -3.13 1.46
C ALA A 38 -0.84 -2.33 2.18
N HIS A 39 -0.68 -2.15 3.48
CA HIS A 39 -1.41 -1.14 4.26
C HIS A 39 -0.69 0.20 4.12
N ILE A 40 -1.41 1.24 3.67
CA ILE A 40 -0.81 2.50 3.23
C ILE A 40 -1.32 3.66 4.08
N GLY A 41 -0.39 4.41 4.68
CA GLY A 41 -0.65 5.74 5.26
C GLY A 41 -0.36 6.84 4.24
N LEU A 42 -1.35 7.67 3.93
CA LEU A 42 -1.23 8.78 2.98
C LEU A 42 -0.97 10.09 3.73
N LEU A 43 0.10 10.82 3.39
CA LEU A 43 0.43 12.10 4.02
C LEU A 43 0.71 13.20 3.00
N ALA A 44 -0.07 14.27 3.03
CA ALA A 44 0.13 15.49 2.25
C ALA A 44 -0.69 16.64 2.87
N ARG A 45 -0.53 17.87 2.35
CA ARG A 45 -1.27 19.05 2.82
C ARG A 45 -2.68 19.18 2.19
N GLY A 46 -2.89 18.62 1.01
CA GLY A 46 -4.13 18.77 0.25
C GLY A 46 -5.12 17.64 0.51
N PRO A 47 -6.22 17.86 1.26
CA PRO A 47 -7.17 16.81 1.63
C PRO A 47 -7.87 16.19 0.41
N ASP A 48 -8.28 16.99 -0.58
CA ASP A 48 -8.96 16.47 -1.78
C ASP A 48 -8.06 15.53 -2.60
N GLY A 49 -6.77 15.86 -2.71
CA GLY A 49 -5.81 15.02 -3.39
C GLY A 49 -5.52 13.71 -2.63
N LEU A 50 -5.52 13.75 -1.29
CA LEU A 50 -5.41 12.55 -0.46
C LEU A 50 -6.65 11.66 -0.59
N GLU A 51 -7.84 12.26 -0.59
CA GLU A 51 -9.10 11.54 -0.76
C GLU A 51 -9.20 10.89 -2.15
N GLY A 52 -8.77 11.60 -3.19
CA GLY A 52 -8.64 11.03 -4.54
C GLY A 52 -7.65 9.86 -4.59
N ALA A 53 -6.50 9.97 -3.91
CA ALA A 53 -5.53 8.88 -3.83
C ALA A 53 -6.07 7.67 -3.05
N ARG A 54 -6.84 7.89 -1.97
CA ARG A 54 -7.50 6.82 -1.19
C ARG A 54 -8.47 6.04 -2.07
N ARG A 55 -9.40 6.73 -2.74
CA ARG A 55 -10.44 6.11 -3.59
C ARG A 55 -9.90 5.27 -4.74
N GLU A 56 -8.68 5.56 -5.22
CA GLU A 56 -8.04 4.78 -6.27
C GLU A 56 -7.54 3.40 -5.81
N VAL A 57 -7.42 3.17 -4.50
CA VAL A 57 -6.74 1.99 -3.94
C VAL A 57 -7.53 1.28 -2.82
N GLU A 58 -8.78 1.67 -2.59
CA GLU A 58 -9.75 0.87 -1.81
C GLU A 58 -10.28 -0.30 -2.64
#